data_AF-A0A9D2LVT0-F1
#
_entry.id   AF-A0A9D2LVT0-F1
#
_cell.length_a   1.000
_cell.length_b   1.000
_cell.length_c   1.000
_cell.angle_alpha   90.00
_cell.angle_beta   90.00
_cell.angle_gamma   90.00
#
_symmetry.space_group_name_H-M   'P 1'
#
loop_
_entity.id
_entity.type
_entity.pdbx_description
1 polymer ?
#
loop_
_entity_poly.entity_id
_entity_poly.type
_entity_poly.pdbx_seq_one_letter_code
_entity_poly.pdbx_strand_id
1 'polypeptide(L)'
;MDTPTIAQYYREADPMKRKALLEQSIEAGEEPEANAIRKELWDLRYEGPSELGPKTRADGYLGLWMLMEFNRDAGKRIFGGKSARKEIVKSLSKLKFKEIREKSALHEELLYRECCHLVKLYMELSEKDKSYNSVLCGILTMNSEKAKKKLQHDIYETAILLPPSIGMEEELELITKAAREMYEVHFPGEGGIEILEKKE
;
A
#
# COMPACT_ATOMS: atom_id res chain seq x y z
N MET A 1 7.92 7.10 -20.05
CA MET A 1 6.56 7.59 -19.78
C MET A 1 5.62 6.44 -20.03
N ASP A 2 4.70 6.16 -19.11
CA ASP A 2 3.74 5.08 -19.29
C ASP A 2 2.89 5.29 -20.53
N THR A 3 2.47 4.18 -21.15
CA THR A 3 1.37 4.21 -22.11
C THR A 3 0.06 4.63 -21.41
N PRO A 4 -0.93 5.18 -22.15
CA PRO A 4 -2.22 5.51 -21.55
C PRO A 4 -2.88 4.34 -20.81
N THR A 5 -2.73 3.12 -21.32
CA THR A 5 -3.27 1.88 -20.72
C THR A 5 -2.60 1.59 -19.39
N ILE A 6 -1.26 1.67 -19.32
CA ILE A 6 -0.51 1.45 -18.08
C ILE A 6 -0.76 2.56 -17.06
N ALA A 7 -0.93 3.80 -17.51
CA ALA A 7 -1.34 4.89 -16.62
C ALA A 7 -2.74 4.63 -16.00
N GLN A 8 -3.65 3.99 -16.72
CA GLN A 8 -4.95 3.55 -16.16
C GLN A 8 -4.77 2.36 -15.21
N TYR A 9 -3.90 1.40 -15.55
CA TYR A 9 -3.59 0.24 -14.70
C TYR A 9 -3.16 0.63 -13.27
N TYR A 10 -2.35 1.68 -13.12
CA TYR A 10 -1.92 2.15 -11.79
C TYR A 10 -2.92 3.08 -11.09
N ARG A 11 -4.02 3.46 -11.76
CA ARG A 11 -5.12 4.23 -11.14
C ARG A 11 -6.30 3.36 -10.71
N GLU A 12 -6.49 2.21 -11.34
CA GLU A 12 -7.63 1.32 -11.12
C GLU A 12 -7.49 0.52 -9.83
N ALA A 13 -8.50 0.63 -8.96
CA ALA A 13 -8.54 -0.04 -7.66
C ALA A 13 -9.06 -1.48 -7.74
N ASP A 14 -9.96 -1.77 -8.69
CA ASP A 14 -10.54 -3.10 -8.85
C ASP A 14 -9.50 -4.07 -9.45
N PRO A 15 -9.17 -5.18 -8.76
CA PRO A 15 -8.13 -6.10 -9.21
C PRO A 15 -8.36 -6.69 -10.60
N MET A 16 -9.63 -6.97 -10.96
CA MET A 16 -9.98 -7.63 -12.21
C MET A 16 -9.99 -6.66 -13.38
N LYS A 17 -10.49 -5.44 -13.19
CA LYS A 17 -10.36 -4.37 -14.19
C LYS A 17 -8.90 -4.00 -14.42
N ARG A 18 -8.13 -3.95 -13.34
CA ARG A 18 -6.68 -3.73 -13.39
C ARG A 18 -5.99 -4.83 -14.19
N LYS A 19 -6.37 -6.09 -14.00
CA LYS A 19 -5.88 -7.20 -14.83
C LYS A 19 -6.21 -7.04 -16.31
N ALA A 20 -7.45 -6.66 -16.63
CA ALA A 20 -7.89 -6.47 -18.01
C ALA A 20 -7.10 -5.37 -18.72
N LEU A 21 -6.77 -4.27 -18.03
CA LEU A 21 -5.90 -3.22 -18.56
C LEU A 21 -4.49 -3.73 -18.86
N LEU A 22 -3.93 -4.56 -17.98
CA LEU A 22 -2.61 -5.18 -18.22
C LEU A 22 -2.65 -6.13 -19.42
N GLU A 23 -3.68 -6.98 -19.51
CA GLU A 23 -3.89 -7.88 -20.65
C GLU A 23 -4.03 -7.11 -21.97
N GLN A 24 -4.77 -6.00 -21.97
CA GLN A 24 -4.87 -5.10 -23.13
C GLN A 24 -3.50 -4.52 -23.55
N SER A 25 -2.68 -4.08 -22.59
CA SER A 25 -1.34 -3.54 -22.89
C SER A 25 -0.41 -4.62 -23.47
N ILE A 26 -0.49 -5.85 -22.94
CA ILE A 26 0.25 -7.02 -23.46
C ILE A 26 -0.18 -7.35 -24.90
N GLU A 27 -1.48 -7.41 -25.18
CA GLU A 27 -2.02 -7.68 -26.52
C GLU A 27 -1.62 -6.61 -27.54
N ALA A 28 -1.52 -5.36 -27.09
CA ALA A 28 -1.04 -4.25 -27.91
C ALA A 28 0.49 -4.27 -28.15
N GLY A 29 1.23 -5.19 -27.53
CA GLY A 29 2.69 -5.29 -27.63
C GLY A 29 3.43 -4.15 -26.92
N GLU A 30 2.77 -3.44 -26.02
CA GLU A 30 3.36 -2.36 -25.25
C GLU A 30 4.28 -2.92 -24.16
N GLU A 31 5.43 -2.28 -23.95
CA GLU A 31 6.36 -2.54 -22.83
C GLU A 31 6.54 -4.03 -22.46
N PRO A 32 6.91 -4.93 -23.40
CA PRO A 32 6.81 -6.38 -23.20
C PRO A 32 7.59 -6.91 -21.99
N GLU A 33 8.77 -6.37 -21.72
CA GLU A 33 9.58 -6.73 -20.55
C GLU A 33 8.91 -6.28 -19.24
N ALA A 34 8.50 -5.02 -19.15
CA ALA A 34 7.84 -4.48 -17.95
C ALA A 34 6.48 -5.14 -17.70
N ASN A 35 5.72 -5.46 -18.75
CA ASN A 35 4.44 -6.12 -18.65
C ASN A 35 4.54 -7.58 -18.17
N ALA A 36 5.61 -8.29 -18.52
CA ALA A 36 5.89 -9.61 -17.93
C ALA A 36 6.06 -9.51 -16.41
N ILE A 37 6.77 -8.48 -15.93
CA ILE A 37 7.00 -8.23 -14.50
C ILE A 37 5.70 -7.78 -13.80
N ARG A 38 4.94 -6.86 -14.40
CA ARG A 38 3.62 -6.45 -13.86
C ARG A 38 2.68 -7.64 -13.72
N LYS A 39 2.75 -8.59 -14.66
CA LYS A 39 1.97 -9.83 -14.59
C LYS A 39 2.42 -10.71 -13.42
N GLU A 40 3.73 -10.90 -13.24
CA GLU A 40 4.29 -11.62 -12.08
C GLU A 40 3.84 -10.99 -10.75
N LEU A 41 3.95 -9.66 -10.64
CA LEU A 41 3.52 -8.90 -9.47
C LEU A 41 2.01 -9.00 -9.21
N TRP A 42 1.18 -8.89 -10.25
CA TRP A 42 -0.27 -9.01 -10.14
C TRP A 42 -0.66 -10.42 -9.66
N ASP A 43 -0.06 -11.46 -10.23
CA ASP A 43 -0.34 -12.85 -9.84
C ASP A 43 0.05 -13.11 -8.37
N LEU A 44 1.20 -12.59 -7.91
CA LEU A 44 1.63 -12.68 -6.51
C LEU A 44 0.71 -11.90 -5.55
N ARG A 45 0.30 -10.69 -5.95
CA ARG A 45 -0.56 -9.82 -5.13
C ARG A 45 -1.96 -10.41 -4.94
N TYR A 46 -2.50 -11.09 -5.96
CA TYR A 46 -3.90 -11.55 -6.00
C TYR A 46 -4.04 -13.08 -6.04
N GLU A 47 -3.05 -13.82 -5.52
CA GLU A 47 -3.00 -15.29 -5.55
C GLU A 47 -4.18 -15.95 -4.80
N GLY A 48 -4.65 -15.35 -3.69
CA GLY A 48 -5.62 -15.97 -2.77
C GLY A 48 -7.09 -15.87 -3.22
N PRO A 49 -7.91 -16.91 -2.95
CA PRO A 49 -9.37 -16.80 -3.10
C PRO A 49 -9.91 -15.74 -2.13
N SER A 50 -10.87 -14.95 -2.57
CA SER A 50 -11.57 -13.99 -1.70
C SER A 50 -12.78 -14.64 -1.02
N GLU A 51 -13.05 -14.25 0.22
CA GLU A 51 -14.28 -14.65 0.93
C GLU A 51 -15.55 -14.06 0.30
N LEU A 52 -15.42 -13.03 -0.54
CA LEU A 52 -16.52 -12.39 -1.26
C LEU A 52 -16.97 -13.18 -2.51
N GLY A 53 -16.33 -14.31 -2.78
CA GLY A 53 -16.72 -15.27 -3.81
C GLY A 53 -15.62 -15.61 -4.82
N PRO A 54 -15.87 -16.57 -5.72
CA PRO A 54 -14.88 -17.09 -6.66
C PRO A 54 -14.43 -16.09 -7.74
N LYS A 55 -15.11 -14.94 -7.87
CA LYS A 55 -14.78 -13.87 -8.84
C LYS A 55 -13.96 -12.73 -8.22
N THR A 56 -13.76 -12.73 -6.91
CA THR A 56 -12.98 -11.72 -6.21
C THR A 56 -11.65 -12.33 -5.74
N ARG A 57 -10.60 -11.50 -5.68
CA ARG A 57 -9.27 -11.92 -5.21
C ARG A 57 -8.93 -11.18 -3.93
N ALA A 58 -8.34 -11.86 -2.96
CA ALA A 58 -7.79 -11.19 -1.79
C ALA A 58 -6.54 -10.39 -2.20
N ASP A 59 -6.42 -9.14 -1.76
CA ASP A 59 -5.23 -8.32 -2.01
C ASP A 59 -4.20 -8.61 -0.92
N GLY A 60 -3.15 -9.35 -1.27
CA GLY A 60 -2.08 -9.72 -0.34
C GLY A 60 -1.25 -8.52 0.13
N TYR A 61 -1.16 -7.46 -0.67
CA TYR A 61 -0.42 -6.25 -0.30
C TYR A 61 -1.23 -5.44 0.71
N LEU A 62 -2.56 -5.33 0.50
CA LEU A 62 -3.45 -4.76 1.51
C LEU A 62 -3.47 -5.61 2.78
N GLY A 63 -3.43 -6.94 2.66
CA GLY A 63 -3.28 -7.85 3.80
C GLY A 63 -1.99 -7.62 4.59
N LEU A 64 -0.87 -7.37 3.90
CA LEU A 64 0.40 -6.96 4.53
C LEU A 64 0.25 -5.61 5.25
N TRP A 65 -0.37 -4.62 4.62
CA TRP A 65 -0.62 -3.32 5.25
C TRP A 65 -1.46 -3.44 6.53
N MET A 66 -2.57 -4.18 6.48
CA MET A 66 -3.41 -4.41 7.66
C MET A 66 -2.66 -5.15 8.78
N LEU A 67 -1.76 -6.08 8.43
CA LEU A 67 -0.89 -6.75 9.40
C LEU A 67 0.11 -5.79 10.05
N MET A 68 0.67 -4.85 9.29
CA MET A 68 1.53 -3.79 9.81
C MET A 68 0.73 -2.88 10.75
N GLU A 69 -0.44 -2.41 10.34
CA GLU A 69 -1.31 -1.53 11.14
C GLU A 69 -1.70 -2.19 12.47
N PHE A 70 -2.08 -3.48 12.45
CA PHE A 70 -2.38 -4.25 13.66
C PHE A 70 -1.19 -4.33 14.64
N ASN A 71 0.02 -4.27 14.11
CA ASN A 71 1.27 -4.37 14.87
C ASN A 71 1.96 -3.03 15.13
N ARG A 72 1.34 -1.87 14.83
CA ARG A 72 1.97 -0.55 14.96
C ARG A 72 2.53 -0.22 16.35
N ASP A 73 1.96 -0.78 17.42
CA ASP A 73 2.44 -0.63 18.81
C ASP A 73 3.35 -1.77 19.29
N ALA A 74 3.77 -2.68 18.41
CA ALA A 74 4.51 -3.89 18.80
C ALA A 74 5.83 -3.59 19.53
N GLY A 75 6.52 -2.49 19.16
CA GLY A 75 7.75 -2.05 19.83
C GLY A 75 7.55 -1.61 21.29
N LYS A 76 6.33 -1.22 21.68
CA LYS A 76 5.99 -0.79 23.04
C LYS A 76 5.65 -1.98 23.97
N ARG A 77 5.40 -3.17 23.41
CA ARG A 77 4.96 -4.36 24.16
C ARG A 77 6.17 -5.22 24.53
N ILE A 78 6.26 -5.66 25.79
CA ILE A 78 7.29 -6.60 26.24
C ILE A 78 7.11 -7.92 25.45
N PHE A 79 8.08 -8.25 24.59
CA PHE A 79 8.07 -9.36 23.61
C PHE A 79 7.20 -9.19 22.34
N GLY A 80 6.49 -8.09 22.15
CA GLY A 80 5.61 -7.88 20.98
C GLY A 80 6.37 -7.75 19.66
N GLY A 81 7.48 -7.00 19.65
CA GLY A 81 8.26 -6.72 18.43
C GLY A 81 8.77 -7.98 17.72
N LYS A 82 9.18 -9.03 18.46
CA LYS A 82 9.63 -10.29 17.85
C LYS A 82 8.52 -11.04 17.12
N SER A 83 7.30 -11.04 17.68
CA SER A 83 6.15 -11.70 17.05
C SER A 83 5.71 -10.92 15.81
N ALA A 84 5.58 -9.59 15.92
CA ALA A 84 5.24 -8.72 14.81
C ALA A 84 6.21 -8.89 13.63
N ARG A 85 7.52 -8.80 13.91
CA ARG A 85 8.56 -9.04 12.90
C ARG A 85 8.40 -10.39 12.22
N LYS A 86 8.18 -11.45 12.98
CA LYS A 86 8.00 -12.81 12.42
C LYS A 86 6.81 -12.90 11.47
N GLU A 87 5.68 -12.31 11.84
CA GLU A 87 4.47 -12.34 11.00
C GLU A 87 4.63 -11.49 9.74
N ILE A 88 5.21 -10.29 9.85
CA ILE A 88 5.48 -9.40 8.71
C ILE A 88 6.47 -10.04 7.75
N VAL A 89 7.58 -10.61 8.25
CA VAL A 89 8.55 -11.36 7.42
C VAL A 89 7.86 -12.51 6.69
N LYS A 90 7.01 -13.28 7.37
CA LYS A 90 6.25 -14.36 6.72
C LYS A 90 5.37 -13.86 5.58
N SER A 91 4.70 -12.71 5.77
CA SER A 91 3.87 -12.09 4.74
C SER A 91 4.72 -11.61 3.55
N LEU A 92 5.82 -10.92 3.80
CA LEU A 92 6.78 -10.47 2.77
C LEU A 92 7.36 -11.65 1.97
N SER A 93 7.73 -12.76 2.64
CA SER A 93 8.20 -13.97 1.99
C SER A 93 7.13 -14.61 1.10
N LYS A 94 5.87 -14.65 1.54
CA LYS A 94 4.77 -15.14 0.69
C LYS A 94 4.60 -14.29 -0.56
N LEU A 95 4.74 -12.97 -0.43
CA LEU A 95 4.66 -12.01 -1.52
C LEU A 95 5.97 -11.89 -2.33
N LYS A 96 6.99 -12.68 -2.00
CA LYS A 96 8.30 -12.71 -2.67
C LYS A 96 9.00 -11.34 -2.75
N PHE A 97 8.76 -10.46 -1.77
CA PHE A 97 9.21 -9.07 -1.82
C PHE A 97 10.71 -8.94 -2.05
N LYS A 98 11.52 -9.66 -1.26
CA LYS A 98 12.97 -9.66 -1.37
C LYS A 98 13.44 -10.21 -2.72
N GLU A 99 12.88 -11.34 -3.13
CA GLU A 99 13.25 -12.04 -4.36
C GLU A 99 12.98 -11.18 -5.59
N ILE A 100 11.85 -10.47 -5.64
CA ILE A 100 11.52 -9.53 -6.71
C ILE A 100 12.44 -8.31 -6.66
N ARG A 101 12.61 -7.70 -5.49
CA ARG A 101 13.45 -6.51 -5.31
C ARG A 101 14.88 -6.74 -5.81
N GLU A 102 15.46 -7.89 -5.51
CA GLU A 102 16.86 -8.21 -5.86
C GLU A 102 17.03 -8.73 -7.30
N LYS A 103 15.95 -8.95 -8.05
CA LYS A 103 15.98 -9.61 -9.37
C LYS A 103 16.52 -8.72 -10.49
N SER A 104 16.07 -7.47 -10.56
CA SER A 104 16.65 -6.43 -11.43
C SER A 104 16.15 -5.04 -11.02
N ALA A 105 16.80 -3.98 -11.50
CA ALA A 105 16.37 -2.60 -11.25
C ALA A 105 14.92 -2.34 -11.72
N LEU A 106 14.51 -2.93 -12.85
CA LEU A 106 13.14 -2.81 -13.34
C LEU A 106 12.13 -3.55 -12.45
N HIS A 107 12.51 -4.68 -11.82
CA HIS A 107 11.65 -5.35 -10.86
C HIS A 107 11.48 -4.54 -9.58
N GLU A 108 12.56 -3.96 -9.05
CA GLU A 108 12.50 -3.07 -7.89
C GLU A 108 11.63 -1.83 -8.20
N GLU A 109 11.80 -1.22 -9.38
CA GLU A 109 10.98 -0.08 -9.81
C GLU A 109 9.49 -0.45 -9.88
N LEU A 110 9.13 -1.56 -10.53
CA LEU A 110 7.73 -1.96 -10.66
C LEU A 110 7.13 -2.42 -9.33
N LEU A 111 7.93 -3.04 -8.46
CA LEU A 111 7.52 -3.38 -7.08
C LEU A 111 7.27 -2.11 -6.26
N TYR A 112 8.11 -1.08 -6.39
CA TYR A 112 7.89 0.21 -5.77
C TYR A 112 6.58 0.84 -6.23
N ARG A 113 6.27 0.77 -7.53
CA ARG A 113 4.98 1.25 -8.07
C ARG A 113 3.78 0.49 -7.52
N GLU A 114 3.89 -0.82 -7.26
CA GLU A 114 2.86 -1.57 -6.55
C GLU A 114 2.68 -1.11 -5.09
N CYS A 115 3.77 -0.71 -4.42
CA CYS A 115 3.72 -0.09 -3.09
C CYS A 115 3.01 1.26 -3.11
N CYS A 116 3.30 2.11 -4.10
CA CYS A 116 2.57 3.37 -4.31
C CYS A 116 1.08 3.12 -4.55
N HIS A 117 0.75 2.14 -5.40
CA HIS A 117 -0.64 1.75 -5.63
C HIS A 117 -1.33 1.22 -4.35
N LEU A 118 -0.63 0.43 -3.53
CA LEU A 118 -1.12 -0.02 -2.22
C LEU A 118 -1.49 1.15 -1.31
N VAL A 119 -0.58 2.11 -1.13
CA VAL A 119 -0.82 3.25 -0.23
C VAL A 119 -1.98 4.10 -0.74
N LYS A 120 -2.02 4.39 -2.05
CA LYS A 120 -3.14 5.09 -2.68
C LYS A 120 -4.47 4.40 -2.40
N LEU A 121 -4.52 3.08 -2.59
CA LEU A 121 -5.72 2.28 -2.35
C LEU A 121 -6.14 2.35 -0.87
N TYR A 122 -5.20 2.25 0.06
CA TYR A 122 -5.49 2.39 1.49
C TYR A 122 -6.08 3.76 1.85
N MET A 123 -5.51 4.83 1.30
CA MET A 123 -6.01 6.20 1.50
C MET A 123 -7.44 6.35 1.00
N GLU A 124 -7.71 5.91 -0.24
CA GLU A 124 -9.04 5.96 -0.84
C GLU A 124 -10.08 5.11 -0.08
N LEU A 125 -9.68 3.94 0.45
CA LEU A 125 -10.55 3.11 1.28
C LEU A 125 -10.86 3.77 2.61
N SER A 126 -9.85 4.36 3.26
CA SER A 126 -9.99 5.07 4.53
C SER A 126 -10.92 6.28 4.40
N GLU A 127 -10.82 7.04 3.31
CA GLU A 127 -11.71 8.19 3.04
C GLU A 127 -13.16 7.79 2.74
N LYS A 128 -13.39 6.59 2.17
CA LYS A 128 -14.75 6.10 1.87
C LYS A 128 -15.43 5.45 3.07
N ASP A 129 -14.67 5.05 4.09
CA ASP A 129 -15.24 4.44 5.30
C ASP A 129 -16.03 5.46 6.14
N LYS A 130 -17.24 5.06 6.56
CA LYS A 130 -18.13 5.85 7.40
C LYS A 130 -17.58 6.06 8.81
N SER A 131 -16.61 5.26 9.26
CA SER A 131 -15.91 5.46 10.54
C SER A 131 -15.08 6.76 10.55
N TYR A 132 -14.54 7.16 9.40
CA TYR A 132 -13.89 8.46 9.18
C TYR A 132 -14.91 9.59 8.94
N ASN A 133 -16.11 9.27 8.44
CA ASN A 133 -17.11 10.24 7.99
C ASN A 133 -18.37 10.37 8.87
N SER A 134 -18.39 9.84 10.10
CA SER A 134 -19.60 9.89 10.94
C SER A 134 -20.03 11.31 11.31
N VAL A 135 -21.16 11.78 10.75
CA VAL A 135 -22.01 12.82 11.33
C VAL A 135 -23.46 12.38 11.20
N LEU A 136 -24.06 12.05 12.35
CA LEU A 136 -25.49 12.24 12.59
C LEU A 136 -25.84 13.70 12.31
N CYS A 137 -26.84 13.94 11.45
CA CYS A 137 -27.53 15.22 11.28
C CYS A 137 -26.71 16.41 10.76
N GLY A 138 -26.63 16.54 9.42
CA GLY A 138 -27.04 17.78 8.75
C GLY A 138 -26.06 18.96 8.66
N ILE A 139 -24.79 18.86 9.10
CA ILE A 139 -23.79 19.92 8.87
C ILE A 139 -22.49 19.31 8.36
N LEU A 140 -22.35 19.29 7.03
CA LEU A 140 -21.15 18.91 6.29
C LEU A 140 -20.12 20.05 6.38
N THR A 141 -18.99 19.83 7.06
CA THR A 141 -17.64 20.41 6.78
C THR A 141 -16.64 20.21 7.93
N MET A 142 -17.09 19.80 9.12
CA MET A 142 -16.18 19.66 10.29
C MET A 142 -15.33 18.36 10.31
N ASN A 143 -15.63 17.39 9.43
CA ASN A 143 -15.06 16.03 9.51
C ASN A 143 -13.83 15.77 8.63
N SER A 144 -13.54 16.61 7.62
CA SER A 144 -12.41 16.39 6.70
C SER A 144 -11.05 16.50 7.40
N GLU A 145 -10.85 17.53 8.21
CA GLU A 145 -9.57 17.74 8.91
C GLU A 145 -9.30 16.69 9.99
N LYS A 146 -10.34 16.22 10.68
CA LYS A 146 -10.18 15.14 11.68
C LYS A 146 -9.91 13.79 11.00
N ALA A 147 -10.67 13.46 9.94
CA ALA A 147 -10.45 12.25 9.16
C ALA A 147 -9.04 12.23 8.54
N LYS A 148 -8.61 13.35 7.99
CA LYS A 148 -7.27 13.54 7.45
C LYS A 148 -6.17 13.41 8.49
N LYS A 149 -6.31 14.02 9.67
CA LYS A 149 -5.36 13.83 10.78
C LYS A 149 -5.28 12.38 11.22
N LYS A 150 -6.42 11.68 11.28
CA LYS A 150 -6.46 10.25 11.58
C LYS A 150 -5.75 9.44 10.50
N LEU A 151 -6.02 9.71 9.23
CA LEU A 151 -5.35 9.07 8.09
C LEU A 151 -3.83 9.30 8.13
N GLN A 152 -3.41 10.56 8.34
CA GLN A 152 -1.99 10.92 8.48
C GLN A 152 -1.34 10.13 9.62
N HIS A 153 -1.99 10.09 10.78
CA HIS A 153 -1.52 9.36 11.95
C HIS A 153 -1.41 7.85 11.69
N ASP A 154 -2.44 7.24 11.10
CA ASP A 154 -2.47 5.80 10.84
C ASP A 154 -1.39 5.40 9.81
N ILE A 155 -1.18 6.18 8.75
CA ILE A 155 -0.08 5.94 7.80
C ILE A 155 1.28 6.18 8.48
N TYR A 156 1.40 7.22 9.30
CA TYR A 156 2.64 7.55 10.00
C TYR A 156 3.07 6.45 10.97
N GLU A 157 2.16 5.99 11.85
CA GLU A 157 2.43 4.89 12.77
C GLU A 157 2.79 3.60 12.01
N THR A 158 2.10 3.31 10.90
CA THR A 158 2.24 2.05 10.17
C THR A 158 3.49 1.99 9.28
N ALA A 159 3.81 3.05 8.54
CA ALA A 159 4.86 3.04 7.53
C ALA A 159 6.13 3.80 7.94
N ILE A 160 6.08 4.61 9.00
CA ILE A 160 7.19 5.46 9.44
C ILE A 160 7.73 5.00 10.78
N LEU A 161 6.87 4.84 11.80
CA LEU A 161 7.30 4.44 13.14
C LEU A 161 7.49 2.94 13.31
N LEU A 162 6.60 2.12 12.74
CA LEU A 162 6.67 0.68 12.92
C LEU A 162 8.00 0.09 12.43
N PRO A 163 8.51 0.36 11.20
CA PRO A 163 9.73 -0.28 10.71
C PRO A 163 10.93 -0.19 11.66
N PRO A 164 11.36 1.00 12.15
CA PRO A 164 12.46 1.08 13.10
C PRO A 164 12.13 0.49 14.47
N SER A 165 10.85 0.51 14.90
CA SER A 165 10.46 -0.08 16.19
C SER A 165 10.62 -1.61 16.25
N ILE A 166 10.71 -2.29 15.09
CA ILE A 166 10.89 -3.73 14.98
C ILE A 166 12.16 -4.14 14.22
N GLY A 167 13.02 -3.19 13.86
CA GLY A 167 14.27 -3.44 13.12
C GLY A 167 14.02 -4.04 11.73
N MET A 168 13.12 -3.42 10.96
CA MET A 168 12.73 -3.84 9.60
C MET A 168 12.78 -2.69 8.58
N GLU A 169 13.65 -1.70 8.81
CA GLU A 169 13.78 -0.52 7.94
C GLU A 169 14.15 -0.89 6.51
N GLU A 170 15.05 -1.87 6.33
CA GLU A 170 15.50 -2.33 5.02
C GLU A 170 14.40 -3.11 4.29
N GLU A 171 13.75 -4.06 4.99
CA GLU A 171 12.72 -4.92 4.40
C GLU A 171 11.44 -4.16 4.02
N LEU A 172 11.14 -3.06 4.72
CA LEU A 172 9.94 -2.24 4.51
C LEU A 172 10.23 -0.91 3.78
N GLU A 173 11.48 -0.66 3.37
CA GLU A 173 11.92 0.61 2.79
C GLU A 173 11.04 1.09 1.62
N LEU A 174 10.65 0.20 0.70
CA LEU A 174 9.82 0.56 -0.45
C LEU A 174 8.42 1.02 -0.04
N ILE A 175 7.83 0.41 1.00
CA ILE A 175 6.53 0.80 1.54
C ILE A 175 6.65 2.16 2.24
N THR A 176 7.71 2.34 3.02
CA THR A 176 8.04 3.58 3.72
C THR A 176 8.27 4.76 2.75
N LYS A 177 8.93 4.52 1.61
CA LYS A 177 9.09 5.50 0.52
C LYS A 177 7.75 5.80 -0.15
N ALA A 178 6.99 4.76 -0.51
CA ALA A 178 5.70 4.91 -1.16
C ALA A 178 4.70 5.68 -0.29
N ALA A 179 4.73 5.47 1.03
CA ALA A 179 3.88 6.17 1.99
C ALA A 179 4.13 7.69 1.97
N ARG A 180 5.40 8.11 1.92
CA ARG A 180 5.75 9.54 1.82
C ARG A 180 5.30 10.14 0.50
N GLU A 181 5.64 9.48 -0.60
CA GLU A 181 5.32 9.97 -1.94
C GLU A 181 3.81 10.09 -2.13
N MET A 182 3.06 9.03 -1.81
CA MET A 182 1.63 9.03 -2.03
C MET A 182 0.88 9.97 -1.10
N TYR A 183 1.36 10.15 0.14
CA TYR A 183 0.79 11.15 1.03
C TYR A 183 0.96 12.57 0.49
N GLU A 184 2.16 12.93 0.02
CA GLU A 184 2.42 14.24 -0.59
C GLU A 184 1.64 14.45 -1.89
N VAL A 185 1.53 13.42 -2.73
CA VAL A 185 0.70 13.48 -3.96
C VAL A 185 -0.77 13.74 -3.63
N HIS A 186 -1.28 13.14 -2.54
CA HIS A 186 -2.68 13.26 -2.16
C HIS A 186 -2.97 14.56 -1.38
N PHE A 187 -2.00 15.06 -0.61
CA PHE A 187 -2.08 16.31 0.18
C PHE A 187 -0.89 17.25 -0.12
N PRO A 188 -0.83 17.84 -1.33
CA PRO A 188 0.35 18.57 -1.79
C PRO A 188 0.58 19.87 -1.00
N GLY A 189 1.84 20.13 -0.64
CA GLY A 189 2.27 21.37 -0.01
C GLY A 189 1.95 21.47 1.48
N GLU A 190 1.50 20.39 2.10
CA GLU A 190 1.13 20.38 3.51
C GLU A 190 2.28 20.04 4.45
N GLY A 191 3.48 19.78 3.93
CA GLY A 191 4.70 19.51 4.68
C GLY A 191 4.92 18.05 5.05
N GLY A 192 4.22 17.14 4.35
CA GLY A 192 4.46 15.70 4.39
C GLY A 192 3.91 14.97 5.62
N ILE A 193 4.09 13.66 5.62
CA ILE A 193 3.58 12.77 6.67
C ILE A 193 4.30 12.93 8.02
N GLU A 194 5.51 13.48 8.02
CA GLU A 194 6.41 13.59 9.18
C GLU A 194 6.12 14.80 10.08
N ILE A 195 5.08 15.60 9.79
CA ILE A 195 4.70 16.74 10.65
C ILE A 195 4.38 16.34 12.09
N LEU A 196 4.01 15.08 12.31
CA LEU A 196 3.77 14.53 13.64
C LEU A 196 5.05 14.42 14.48
N GLU A 197 6.25 14.33 13.88
CA GLU A 197 7.54 14.31 14.61
C GLU A 197 7.86 15.64 15.31
N LYS A 198 7.31 16.77 14.82
CA LYS A 198 7.69 18.12 15.30
C LYS A 198 6.87 18.60 16.51
N LYS A 199 6.05 17.75 17.11
CA LYS A 199 5.14 18.13 18.22
C LYS A 199 5.40 17.42 19.55
N GLU A 200 6.46 16.61 19.65
CA GLU A 200 6.98 16.08 20.92
C GLU A 200 8.24 16.84 21.35
#